data_AF-A0A7Y8WSG3-F1
#
_entry.id   AF-A0A7Y8WSG3-F1
#
_cell.length_a   1.000
_cell.length_b   1.000
_cell.length_c   1.000
_cell.angle_alpha   90.00
_cell.angle_beta   90.00
_cell.angle_gamma   90.00
#
_symmetry.space_group_name_H-M   'P 1'
#
loop_
_entity.id
_entity.type
_entity.pdbx_description
1 polymer ?
#
loop_
_entity_poly.entity_id
_entity_poly.type
_entity_poly.pdbx_seq_one_letter_code
_entity_poly.pdbx_strand_id
1 'polypeptide(L)'
;MGNYIVLTNKDTFQTILDNAGLEVVETYNFYFFDKLKAKYTIAKVIDENIKIQLFEEFEGKEYVNQIAVKFFERFKTIEDAREELNEIVKASGNSEDSIHSKLVKATEVA
;
A
#
# COMPACT_ATOMS: atom_id res chain seq x y z
N MET A 1 -10.26 -5.06 -17.89
CA MET A 1 -10.39 -4.41 -16.57
C MET A 1 -9.02 -4.35 -15.92
N GLY A 2 -8.73 -3.29 -15.17
CA GLY A 2 -7.51 -3.24 -14.36
C GLY A 2 -7.66 -4.09 -13.12
N ASN A 3 -6.67 -4.94 -12.86
CA ASN A 3 -6.74 -5.94 -11.79
C ASN A 3 -5.76 -5.65 -10.65
N TYR A 4 -4.98 -4.59 -10.72
CA TYR A 4 -4.01 -4.25 -9.68
C TYR A 4 -4.55 -3.18 -8.75
N ILE A 5 -4.21 -3.27 -7.47
CA ILE A 5 -4.51 -2.28 -6.44
C ILE A 5 -3.23 -1.99 -5.66
N VAL A 6 -3.17 -0.80 -5.07
CA VAL A 6 -2.09 -0.39 -4.18
C VAL A 6 -2.62 -0.36 -2.75
N LEU A 7 -1.90 -1.03 -1.85
CA LEU A 7 -2.24 -1.14 -0.44
C LEU A 7 -1.14 -0.48 0.38
N THR A 8 -1.55 0.27 1.40
CA THR A 8 -0.62 1.02 2.24
C THR A 8 -0.65 0.44 3.64
N ASN A 9 0.52 0.23 4.24
CA ASN A 9 0.72 -0.13 5.64
C ASN A 9 1.57 0.95 6.30
N LYS A 10 1.13 1.48 7.43
CA LYS A 10 1.84 2.48 8.24
C LYS A 10 1.79 2.06 9.70
N ASP A 11 2.63 2.67 10.52
CA ASP A 11 2.63 2.40 11.97
C ASP A 11 1.23 2.52 12.60
N THR A 12 0.44 3.51 12.14
CA THR A 12 -0.92 3.74 12.63
C THR A 12 -1.96 2.77 12.05
N PHE A 13 -1.75 2.20 10.87
CA PHE A 13 -2.69 1.23 10.29
C PHE A 13 -2.04 0.17 9.41
N GLN A 14 -2.47 -1.08 9.57
CA GLN A 14 -1.98 -2.25 8.85
C GLN A 14 -3.11 -2.91 8.06
N THR A 15 -2.83 -3.38 6.86
CA THR A 15 -3.73 -4.16 6.00
C THR A 15 -3.36 -5.63 6.04
N ILE A 16 -4.31 -6.51 6.29
CA ILE A 16 -4.09 -7.96 6.23
C ILE A 16 -4.26 -8.43 4.79
N LEU A 17 -3.18 -8.96 4.22
CA LEU A 17 -3.11 -9.43 2.84
C LEU A 17 -3.23 -10.95 2.70
N ASP A 18 -3.29 -11.67 3.83
CA ASP A 18 -3.44 -13.12 3.88
C ASP A 18 -4.88 -13.52 3.53
N ASN A 19 -5.20 -13.53 2.22
CA ASN A 19 -6.47 -14.03 1.72
C ASN A 19 -6.34 -14.55 0.28
N ALA A 20 -7.16 -15.53 -0.07
CA ALA A 20 -7.12 -16.19 -1.38
C ALA A 20 -7.57 -15.30 -2.56
N GLY A 21 -8.09 -14.09 -2.30
CA GLY A 21 -8.58 -13.19 -3.36
C GLY A 21 -7.60 -12.08 -3.73
N LEU A 22 -6.42 -12.00 -3.10
CA LEU A 22 -5.33 -11.13 -3.47
C LEU A 22 -4.06 -11.93 -3.73
N GLU A 23 -3.36 -11.58 -4.81
CA GLU A 23 -2.02 -12.06 -5.09
C GLU A 23 -1.05 -10.88 -4.94
N VAL A 24 -0.16 -10.94 -3.95
CA VAL A 24 0.85 -9.90 -3.75
C VAL A 24 1.88 -9.99 -4.88
N VAL A 25 2.07 -8.89 -5.59
CA VAL A 25 2.97 -8.83 -6.76
C VAL A 25 4.28 -8.17 -6.38
N GLU A 26 4.23 -7.02 -5.69
CA GLU A 26 5.41 -6.28 -5.26
C GLU A 26 5.14 -5.52 -3.98
N THR A 27 6.16 -5.42 -3.12
CA THR A 27 6.14 -4.55 -1.95
C THR A 27 7.28 -3.55 -2.02
N TYR A 28 7.02 -2.34 -1.58
CA TYR A 28 7.94 -1.22 -1.55
C TYR A 28 7.94 -0.60 -0.16
N ASN A 29 9.13 -0.38 0.39
CA ASN A 29 9.33 0.32 1.63
C ASN A 29 9.56 1.80 1.34
N PHE A 30 8.71 2.66 1.87
CA PHE A 30 8.87 4.11 1.79
C PHE A 30 9.60 4.61 3.02
N TYR A 31 10.77 5.19 2.76
CA TYR A 31 11.61 5.86 3.74
C TYR A 31 11.50 7.36 3.55
N PHE A 32 11.39 8.07 4.67
CA PHE A 32 11.58 9.51 4.72
C PHE A 32 12.81 9.76 5.59
N PHE A 33 13.86 10.34 4.99
CA PHE A 33 15.23 10.22 5.48
C PHE A 33 15.60 8.73 5.64
N ASP A 34 15.95 8.28 6.83
CA ASP A 34 16.29 6.88 7.14
C ASP A 34 15.18 6.16 7.94
N LYS A 35 14.01 6.78 8.07
CA LYS A 35 12.88 6.18 8.81
C LYS A 35 11.88 5.57 7.86
N LEU A 36 11.60 4.27 8.04
CA LEU A 36 10.49 3.61 7.38
C LEU A 36 9.18 4.28 7.82
N LYS A 37 8.46 4.88 6.86
CA LYS A 37 7.20 5.58 7.11
C LYS A 37 5.99 4.77 6.68
N ALA A 38 6.12 4.03 5.59
CA ALA A 38 5.06 3.20 5.06
C ALA A 38 5.64 2.02 4.30
N LYS A 39 4.84 0.96 4.15
CA LYS A 39 5.04 -0.10 3.18
C LYS A 39 3.89 -0.08 2.20
N TYR A 40 4.21 -0.04 0.92
CA TYR A 40 3.26 -0.04 -0.16
C TYR A 40 3.30 -1.37 -0.87
N THR A 41 2.16 -2.04 -1.02
CA THR A 41 2.07 -3.35 -1.65
C THR A 41 1.16 -3.26 -2.86
N ILE A 42 1.69 -3.59 -4.03
CA ILE A 42 0.91 -3.80 -5.24
C ILE A 42 0.39 -5.24 -5.19
N ALA A 43 -0.92 -5.39 -5.21
CA ALA A 43 -1.58 -6.68 -5.25
C ALA A 43 -2.48 -6.78 -6.48
N LYS A 44 -2.55 -7.97 -7.05
CA LYS A 44 -3.51 -8.33 -8.08
C LYS A 44 -4.76 -8.91 -7.40
N VAL A 45 -5.91 -8.34 -7.71
CA VAL A 45 -7.20 -8.81 -7.23
C VAL A 45 -7.62 -9.99 -8.10
N ILE A 46 -7.81 -11.13 -7.44
CA ILE A 46 -8.28 -12.39 -8.02
C ILE A 46 -9.80 -12.52 -7.86
N ASP A 47 -10.35 -12.04 -6.74
CA ASP A 47 -11.79 -12.02 -6.47
C ASP A 47 -12.23 -10.61 -6.04
N GLU A 48 -13.24 -10.06 -6.73
CA GLU A 48 -13.74 -8.71 -6.49
C GLU A 48 -14.72 -8.62 -5.30
N ASN A 49 -15.13 -9.77 -4.74
CA ASN A 49 -16.06 -9.84 -3.62
C ASN A 49 -15.37 -9.82 -2.25
N ILE A 50 -14.04 -9.92 -2.23
CA ILE A 50 -13.30 -9.93 -0.97
C ILE A 50 -13.32 -8.57 -0.28
N LYS A 51 -13.00 -8.60 1.02
CA LYS A 51 -12.78 -7.42 1.83
C LYS A 51 -11.39 -7.47 2.43
N ILE A 52 -10.68 -6.36 2.36
CA ILE A 52 -9.39 -6.17 3.00
C ILE A 52 -9.64 -5.74 4.43
N GLN A 53 -9.04 -6.46 5.38
CA GLN A 53 -9.09 -6.07 6.78
C GLN A 53 -8.02 -5.00 7.03
N LEU A 54 -8.44 -3.89 7.63
CA LEU A 54 -7.57 -2.82 8.06
C LEU A 54 -7.64 -2.73 9.58
N PHE A 55 -6.49 -2.81 10.21
CA PHE A 55 -6.30 -2.64 11.64
C PHE A 55 -5.71 -1.26 11.89
N GLU A 56 -6.28 -0.47 12.79
CA GLU A 56 -5.81 0.87 13.14
C GLU A 56 -5.62 1.03 14.66
N GLU A 57 -4.40 1.42 15.03
CA GLU A 57 -3.92 1.94 16.33
C GLU A 57 -4.33 3.39 16.60
N PHE A 58 -5.42 3.72 17.32
CA PHE A 58 -5.71 5.13 17.65
C PHE A 58 -6.04 5.36 19.13
N GLU A 59 -5.29 6.26 19.79
CA GLU A 59 -5.43 6.60 21.22
C GLU A 59 -5.47 5.39 22.16
N GLY A 60 -4.70 4.33 21.84
CA GLY A 60 -4.66 3.09 22.62
C GLY A 60 -5.89 2.19 22.45
N LYS A 61 -6.71 2.44 21.42
CA LYS A 61 -7.83 1.59 21.01
C LYS A 61 -7.55 0.99 19.64
N GLU A 62 -7.84 -0.30 19.52
CA GLU A 62 -7.70 -1.05 18.28
C GLU A 62 -9.01 -1.00 17.49
N TYR A 63 -8.94 -0.60 16.23
CA TYR A 63 -10.07 -0.56 15.30
C TYR A 63 -9.85 -1.55 14.17
N VAL A 64 -10.83 -2.43 13.91
CA VAL A 64 -10.79 -3.38 12.79
C VAL A 64 -11.89 -3.03 11.80
N ASN A 65 -11.49 -2.59 10.61
CA ASN A 65 -12.36 -2.25 9.50
C ASN A 65 -12.25 -3.28 8.39
N GLN A 66 -13.32 -3.46 7.62
CA GLN A 66 -13.32 -4.33 6.43
C GLN A 66 -13.76 -3.52 5.22
N ILE A 67 -12.84 -3.27 4.30
CA ILE A 67 -13.07 -2.46 3.11
C ILE A 67 -13.16 -3.38 1.89
N ALA A 68 -14.26 -3.32 1.14
CA ALA A 68 -14.40 -4.12 -0.08
C ALA A 68 -13.40 -3.64 -1.16
N VAL A 69 -12.79 -4.58 -1.88
CA VAL A 69 -11.73 -4.26 -2.87
C VAL A 69 -12.19 -3.33 -3.98
N LYS A 70 -13.49 -3.29 -4.28
CA LYS A 70 -14.10 -2.38 -5.26
C LYS A 70 -13.95 -0.89 -4.93
N PHE A 71 -13.65 -0.54 -3.68
CA PHE A 71 -13.43 0.85 -3.26
C PHE A 71 -11.98 1.30 -3.44
N PHE A 72 -11.07 0.37 -3.76
CA PHE A 72 -9.68 0.70 -4.04
C PHE A 72 -9.52 1.10 -5.49
N GLU A 73 -8.59 2.02 -5.75
CA GLU A 73 -8.24 2.41 -7.11
C GLU A 73 -7.65 1.22 -7.88
N ARG A 74 -8.11 1.05 -9.12
CA ARG A 74 -7.81 -0.10 -9.98
C ARG A 74 -6.88 0.31 -11.11
N PHE A 75 -5.70 -0.29 -11.14
CA PHE A 75 -4.69 -0.06 -12.16
C PHE A 75 -4.73 -1.16 -13.23
N LYS A 76 -4.57 -0.75 -14.49
CA LYS A 76 -4.59 -1.68 -15.63
C LYS A 76 -3.31 -2.50 -15.68
N THR A 77 -2.18 -1.86 -15.43
CA THR A 77 -0.87 -2.48 -15.41
C THR A 77 -0.19 -2.28 -14.05
N ILE A 78 0.85 -3.08 -13.80
CA ILE A 78 1.74 -2.88 -12.65
C ILE A 78 2.48 -1.54 -12.80
N GLU A 79 2.79 -1.13 -14.02
CA GLU A 79 3.46 0.14 -14.32
C GLU A 79 2.61 1.34 -13.90
N ASP A 80 1.30 1.34 -14.21
CA ASP A 80 0.36 2.38 -13.74
C ASP A 80 0.35 2.46 -12.20
N ALA A 81 0.29 1.31 -11.52
CA ALA A 81 0.30 1.25 -10.06
C ALA A 81 1.63 1.77 -9.46
N ARG A 82 2.76 1.51 -10.12
CA ARG A 82 4.07 2.03 -9.71
C ARG A 82 4.19 3.54 -9.95
N GLU A 83 3.61 4.06 -11.03
CA GLU A 83 3.59 5.49 -11.30
C GLU A 83 2.82 6.22 -10.19
N GLU A 84 1.64 5.74 -9.84
CA GLU A 84 0.85 6.29 -8.73
C GLU A 84 1.62 6.26 -7.41
N LEU A 85 2.32 5.15 -7.12
CA LEU A 85 3.18 5.07 -5.94
C LEU A 85 4.28 6.13 -5.90
N ASN A 86 4.89 6.44 -7.04
CA ASN A 86 5.89 7.49 -7.11
C ASN A 86 5.27 8.87 -6.87
N GLU A 87 4.08 9.13 -7.39
CA GLU A 87 3.36 10.39 -7.15
C GLU A 87 2.95 10.55 -5.68
N ILE A 88 2.43 9.49 -5.05
CA ILE A 88 2.12 9.46 -3.60
C ILE A 88 3.38 9.80 -2.78
N VAL A 89 4.52 9.20 -3.12
CA VAL A 89 5.78 9.42 -2.41
C VAL A 89 6.31 10.84 -2.59
N LYS A 90 6.22 11.40 -3.81
CA LYS A 90 6.59 12.79 -4.09
C LYS A 90 5.70 13.77 -3.32
N ALA A 91 4.39 13.52 -3.31
CA ALA A 91 3.42 14.35 -2.61
C ALA A 91 3.52 14.24 -1.07
N SER A 92 4.06 13.13 -0.55
CA SER A 92 4.27 12.95 0.89
C SER A 92 5.44 13.78 1.44
N GLY A 93 6.31 14.33 0.60
CA GLY A 93 7.32 15.30 1.01
C GLY A 93 6.77 16.72 0.87
N ASN A 94 7.03 17.60 1.85
CA ASN A 94 6.94 19.04 1.60
C ASN A 94 7.98 19.40 0.53
N SER A 95 7.69 20.37 -0.34
CA SER A 95 8.45 20.65 -1.57
C SER A 95 9.98 20.81 -1.40
N GLU A 96 10.47 21.11 -0.20
CA GLU A 96 11.91 21.17 0.14
C GLU A 96 12.50 19.83 0.64
N ASP A 97 11.70 18.97 1.29
CA ASP A 97 12.13 17.70 1.89
C ASP A 97 11.90 16.47 1.00
N SER A 98 11.22 16.62 -0.14
CA SER A 98 10.96 15.50 -1.07
C SER A 98 12.24 14.83 -1.60
N ILE A 99 13.40 15.49 -1.48
CA ILE A 99 14.72 14.90 -1.80
C ILE A 99 15.12 13.76 -0.83
N HIS A 100 14.52 13.70 0.35
CA HIS A 100 14.79 12.69 1.38
C HIS A 100 13.80 11.52 1.34
N SER A 101 12.81 11.57 0.44
CA SER A 101 11.87 10.49 0.19
C SER A 101 12.50 9.42 -0.68
N LYS A 102 12.51 8.17 -0.21
CA LYS A 102 13.04 7.02 -0.96
C LYS A 102 12.05 5.87 -0.95
N LEU A 103 11.68 5.38 -2.14
CA LEU A 103 10.92 4.16 -2.30
C LEU A 103 11.89 3.02 -2.67
N VAL A 104 11.92 1.96 -1.87
CA VAL A 104 12.81 0.81 -2.07
C VAL A 104 11.98 -0.44 -2.23
N LYS A 105 12.10 -1.13 -3.36
CA LYS A 105 11.44 -2.43 -3.55
C LYS A 105 11.97 -3.43 -2.51
N ALA A 106 11.07 -4.01 -1.73
CA ALA A 106 11.40 -5.08 -0.80
C ALA A 106 11.80 -6.32 -1.63
N THR A 107 12.99 -6.83 -1.38
CA THR A 107 13.57 -7.95 -2.16
C THR A 107 13.13 -9.32 -1.64
N GLU A 108 12.48 -9.37 -0.48
CA GLU A 108 11.93 -10.58 0.12
C GLU A 108 10.40 -10.49 0.11
N VAL A 109 9.79 -11.26 -0.78
CA VAL A 109 8.41 -11.75 -0.60
C VAL A 109 8.55 -12.86 0.43
N ALA A 110 8.45 -12.50 1.71
CA ALA A 110 8.46 -13.46 2.81
C ALA A 110 7.14 -14.24 2.83
#